data_AF-A0A957LE00-F1
#
_entry.id   AF-A0A957LE00-F1
#
_cell.length_a   1.000
_cell.length_b   1.000
_cell.length_c   1.000
_cell.angle_alpha   90.00
_cell.angle_beta   90.00
_cell.angle_gamma   90.00
#
_symmetry.space_group_name_H-M   'P 1'
#
loop_
_entity.id
_entity.type
_entity.pdbx_description
1 polymer ?
#
loop_
_entity_poly.entity_id
_entity_poly.type
_entity_poly.pdbx_seq_one_letter_code
_entity_poly.pdbx_strand_id
1 'polypeptide(L)'
;GIYLTVNGSKLTIEDSQFTNNTASDNGGGLYVVLQNGSQMVIDNSWFTDNDAPFGGAIEIHVDETSELLIKNSHFASNRTTLTSGSGGAGHLVIQGGTVNIMDTVFDDNRAGKIGGGLYVEMQGGSLMIKSTLFANNESTTSPGTAGSGLYVENSGAEDATLHLVNTTFTNNIGAPQFQTSQTGAGVLNTTNYDQQVFVPLNTNMATPSLEYARILSVELDSNYNYLIHFDTNFTPNTAATHLHFFFDTVAQDQAGIPASPSNWKLYGGASPFTGYSFRDRPFTATGAEKICVLVANADHSIRLDTGNCVKLP
;
A
#
# COMPACT_ATOMS: atom_id res chain seq x y z
N GLY A 1 12.35 -1.03 -21.70
CA GLY A 1 12.78 0.37 -21.63
C GLY A 1 14.29 0.43 -21.54
N ILE A 2 14.85 0.65 -20.35
CA ILE A 2 16.29 0.79 -20.12
C ILE A 2 16.89 -0.54 -19.64
N TYR A 3 18.04 -0.90 -20.20
CA TYR A 3 18.88 -2.03 -19.77
C TYR A 3 20.29 -1.52 -19.50
N LEU A 4 20.80 -1.66 -18.28
CA LEU A 4 22.16 -1.23 -17.95
C LEU A 4 22.76 -1.95 -16.73
N THR A 5 24.08 -1.89 -16.63
CA THR A 5 24.84 -2.22 -15.43
C THR A 5 25.44 -0.94 -14.86
N VAL A 6 25.21 -0.66 -13.57
CA VAL A 6 25.87 0.44 -12.83
C VAL A 6 27.05 -0.14 -12.07
N ASN A 7 28.23 0.46 -12.23
CA ASN A 7 29.46 -0.04 -11.62
C ASN A 7 30.18 1.11 -10.90
N GLY A 8 30.25 1.04 -9.57
CA GLY A 8 30.87 2.05 -8.70
C GLY A 8 30.37 3.47 -8.90
N SER A 9 29.10 3.62 -9.32
CA SER A 9 28.53 4.89 -9.75
C SER A 9 27.12 5.09 -9.22
N LYS A 10 26.61 6.31 -9.36
CA LYS A 10 25.23 6.65 -9.01
C LYS A 10 24.37 6.76 -10.27
N LEU A 11 23.22 6.08 -10.25
CA LEU A 11 22.13 6.26 -11.20
C LEU A 11 20.94 6.93 -10.50
N THR A 12 20.30 7.87 -11.18
CA THR A 12 19.11 8.56 -10.67
C THR A 12 18.06 8.62 -11.76
N ILE A 13 16.85 8.20 -11.41
CA ILE A 13 15.65 8.24 -12.24
C ILE A 13 14.62 9.03 -11.44
N GLU A 14 14.35 10.23 -11.92
CA GLU A 14 13.50 11.22 -11.24
C GLU A 14 12.44 11.70 -12.25
N ASP A 15 11.22 11.93 -11.77
CA ASP A 15 10.13 12.54 -12.55
C ASP A 15 9.87 11.84 -13.90
N SER A 16 10.00 10.51 -13.92
CA SER A 16 10.03 9.72 -15.16
C SER A 16 8.81 8.84 -15.32
N GLN A 17 8.49 8.50 -16.58
CA GLN A 17 7.40 7.57 -16.92
C GLN A 17 7.93 6.46 -17.82
N PHE A 18 7.67 5.22 -17.41
CA PHE A 18 7.93 4.02 -18.20
C PHE A 18 6.60 3.33 -18.45
N THR A 19 6.06 3.51 -19.66
CA THR A 19 4.71 3.06 -20.00
C THR A 19 4.71 2.15 -21.21
N ASN A 20 3.92 1.07 -21.18
CA ASN A 20 3.73 0.15 -22.31
C ASN A 20 5.05 -0.45 -22.86
N ASN A 21 6.04 -0.68 -22.01
CA ASN A 21 7.26 -1.36 -22.43
C ASN A 21 7.12 -2.87 -22.29
N THR A 22 7.68 -3.62 -23.24
CA THR A 22 7.71 -5.08 -23.20
C THR A 22 9.13 -5.60 -23.34
N ALA A 23 9.50 -6.58 -22.51
CA ALA A 23 10.75 -7.32 -22.63
C ALA A 23 10.48 -8.82 -22.78
N SER A 24 11.40 -9.52 -23.45
CA SER A 24 11.29 -10.97 -23.66
C SER A 24 11.71 -11.79 -22.44
N ASP A 25 12.32 -11.16 -21.43
CA ASP A 25 12.89 -11.86 -20.27
C ASP A 25 12.66 -11.07 -18.97
N ASN A 26 13.37 -9.94 -18.79
CA ASN A 26 13.39 -9.25 -17.51
C ASN A 26 13.07 -7.76 -17.66
N GLY A 27 12.32 -7.19 -16.72
CA GLY A 27 12.22 -5.74 -16.54
C GLY A 27 11.66 -5.00 -17.74
N GLY A 28 10.34 -5.09 -17.98
CA GLY A 28 9.71 -4.51 -19.17
C GLY A 28 10.05 -3.03 -19.35
N GLY A 29 9.94 -2.26 -18.27
CA GLY A 29 10.41 -0.87 -18.16
C GLY A 29 11.92 -0.79 -17.94
N LEU A 30 12.42 -1.41 -16.88
CA LEU A 30 13.82 -1.35 -16.46
C LEU A 30 14.41 -2.70 -16.09
N TYR A 31 15.61 -2.97 -16.60
CA TYR A 31 16.50 -4.00 -16.08
C TYR A 31 17.84 -3.37 -15.66
N VAL A 32 18.18 -3.49 -14.38
CA VAL A 32 19.40 -2.88 -13.82
C VAL A 32 20.17 -3.85 -12.94
N VAL A 33 21.49 -3.87 -13.10
CA VAL A 33 22.41 -4.57 -12.19
C VAL A 33 23.31 -3.54 -11.51
N LEU A 34 23.27 -3.47 -10.18
CA LEU A 34 24.09 -2.57 -9.35
C LEU A 34 25.29 -3.32 -8.78
N GLN A 35 26.49 -2.83 -9.07
CA GLN A 35 27.74 -3.48 -8.67
C GLN A 35 28.78 -2.52 -8.07
N ASN A 36 29.65 -3.04 -7.21
CA ASN A 36 30.85 -2.38 -6.68
C ASN A 36 30.56 -1.03 -5.99
N GLY A 37 29.62 -0.99 -5.05
CA GLY A 37 29.28 0.23 -4.32
C GLY A 37 28.36 1.17 -5.08
N SER A 38 27.56 0.64 -6.01
CA SER A 38 26.66 1.46 -6.82
C SER A 38 25.45 1.93 -6.03
N GLN A 39 24.94 3.10 -6.38
CA GLN A 39 23.73 3.66 -5.79
C GLN A 39 22.70 3.93 -6.87
N MET A 40 21.46 3.51 -6.64
CA MET A 40 20.35 3.83 -7.52
C MET A 40 19.23 4.50 -6.74
N VAL A 41 18.70 5.58 -7.30
CA VAL A 41 17.50 6.25 -6.79
C VAL A 41 16.44 6.27 -7.89
N ILE A 42 15.26 5.77 -7.57
CA ILE A 42 14.02 5.97 -8.33
C ILE A 42 13.11 6.84 -7.46
N ASP A 43 12.83 8.06 -7.90
CA ASP A 43 12.01 9.02 -7.17
C ASP A 43 10.94 9.61 -8.09
N ASN A 44 9.74 9.82 -7.53
CA ASN A 44 8.60 10.45 -8.21
C ASN A 44 8.38 9.92 -9.65
N SER A 45 8.37 8.60 -9.82
CA SER A 45 8.34 7.97 -11.14
C SER A 45 7.21 6.96 -11.28
N TRP A 46 6.70 6.83 -12.50
CA TRP A 46 5.56 5.97 -12.85
C TRP A 46 5.98 4.83 -13.78
N PHE A 47 5.51 3.65 -13.44
CA PHE A 47 5.70 2.43 -14.19
C PHE A 47 4.34 1.82 -14.48
N THR A 48 3.86 1.97 -15.72
CA THR A 48 2.49 1.61 -16.08
C THR A 48 2.42 0.68 -17.29
N ASP A 49 1.55 -0.32 -17.23
CA ASP A 49 1.28 -1.23 -18.35
C ASP A 49 2.53 -1.90 -18.95
N ASN A 50 3.58 -2.11 -18.14
CA ASN A 50 4.79 -2.80 -18.60
C ASN A 50 4.64 -4.31 -18.48
N ASP A 51 5.37 -5.03 -19.33
CA ASP A 51 5.22 -6.49 -19.48
C ASP A 51 6.57 -7.19 -19.65
N ALA A 52 6.89 -8.14 -18.77
CA ALA A 52 8.06 -9.01 -18.88
C ALA A 52 7.87 -10.31 -18.07
N PRO A 53 8.45 -11.45 -18.47
CA PRO A 53 8.41 -12.68 -17.69
C PRO A 53 8.82 -12.53 -16.22
N PHE A 54 9.87 -11.76 -15.94
CA PHE A 54 10.30 -11.42 -14.59
C PHE A 54 10.33 -9.92 -14.40
N GLY A 55 9.67 -9.43 -13.35
CA GLY A 55 9.62 -8.01 -13.07
C GLY A 55 8.92 -7.25 -14.19
N GLY A 56 7.59 -7.39 -14.29
CA GLY A 56 6.81 -6.87 -15.42
C GLY A 56 7.15 -5.42 -15.77
N ALA A 57 7.36 -4.57 -14.76
CA ALA A 57 7.97 -3.26 -14.94
C ALA A 57 9.47 -3.23 -14.68
N ILE A 58 9.92 -3.70 -13.53
CA ILE A 58 11.33 -3.60 -13.14
C ILE A 58 11.92 -4.93 -12.72
N GLU A 59 13.16 -5.18 -13.13
CA GLU A 59 14.01 -6.15 -12.47
C GLU A 59 15.34 -5.50 -12.08
N ILE A 60 15.70 -5.60 -10.79
CA ILE A 60 16.91 -4.97 -10.26
C ILE A 60 17.69 -5.96 -9.39
N HIS A 61 18.98 -6.11 -9.71
CA HIS A 61 19.95 -6.89 -8.95
C HIS A 61 20.82 -5.94 -8.14
N VAL A 62 20.93 -6.18 -6.83
CA VAL A 62 21.65 -5.31 -5.88
C VAL A 62 22.72 -6.13 -5.17
N ASP A 63 23.99 -5.90 -5.49
CA ASP A 63 25.12 -6.60 -4.86
C ASP A 63 25.36 -6.17 -3.41
N GLU A 64 26.27 -6.89 -2.74
CA GLU A 64 26.58 -6.76 -1.31
C GLU A 64 27.04 -5.36 -0.87
N THR A 65 27.51 -4.53 -1.80
CA THR A 65 28.01 -3.19 -1.50
C THR A 65 27.11 -2.08 -2.05
N SER A 66 26.05 -2.45 -2.78
CA SER A 66 25.21 -1.50 -3.51
C SER A 66 23.92 -1.17 -2.75
N GLU A 67 23.33 -0.03 -3.13
CA GLU A 67 22.14 0.52 -2.50
C GLU A 67 21.08 0.89 -3.54
N LEU A 68 19.83 0.53 -3.27
CA LEU A 68 18.66 0.93 -4.03
C LEU A 68 17.68 1.69 -3.13
N LEU A 69 17.25 2.86 -3.58
CA LEU A 69 16.15 3.61 -3.00
C LEU A 69 15.05 3.81 -4.04
N ILE A 70 13.87 3.28 -3.78
CA ILE A 70 12.64 3.57 -4.53
C ILE A 70 11.75 4.40 -3.61
N LYS A 71 11.32 5.58 -4.04
CA LYS A 71 10.41 6.40 -3.26
C LYS A 71 9.44 7.24 -4.08
N ASN A 72 8.33 7.64 -3.47
CA ASN A 72 7.31 8.51 -4.08
C ASN A 72 6.83 8.01 -5.46
N SER A 73 6.89 6.71 -5.71
CA SER A 73 6.73 6.14 -7.04
C SER A 73 5.49 5.28 -7.13
N HIS A 74 5.07 4.97 -8.36
CA HIS A 74 3.82 4.26 -8.60
C HIS A 74 4.01 3.21 -9.70
N PHE A 75 3.69 1.97 -9.37
CA PHE A 75 3.73 0.82 -10.26
C PHE A 75 2.30 0.29 -10.44
N ALA A 76 1.70 0.55 -11.60
CA ALA A 76 0.30 0.22 -11.87
C ALA A 76 0.11 -0.66 -13.11
N SER A 77 -0.78 -1.64 -13.02
CA SER A 77 -1.23 -2.46 -14.16
C SER A 77 -0.10 -3.16 -14.93
N ASN A 78 1.05 -3.38 -14.28
CA ASN A 78 2.15 -4.12 -14.87
C ASN A 78 1.91 -5.62 -14.72
N ARG A 79 2.43 -6.40 -15.66
CA ARG A 79 2.15 -7.84 -15.68
C ARG A 79 3.33 -8.68 -16.11
N THR A 80 3.24 -9.97 -15.81
CA THR A 80 4.12 -10.96 -16.42
C THR A 80 3.43 -11.68 -17.58
N THR A 81 4.10 -11.74 -18.73
CA THR A 81 3.61 -12.44 -19.93
C THR A 81 3.39 -13.95 -19.73
N LEU A 82 4.14 -14.59 -18.82
CA LEU A 82 4.14 -16.05 -18.64
C LEU A 82 3.39 -16.46 -17.38
N THR A 83 2.75 -17.63 -17.42
CA THR A 83 2.10 -18.25 -16.25
C THR A 83 3.10 -18.65 -15.16
N SER A 84 4.39 -18.80 -15.51
CA SER A 84 5.49 -19.02 -14.56
C SER A 84 6.19 -17.73 -14.14
N GLY A 85 5.79 -16.58 -14.69
CA GLY A 85 6.43 -15.29 -14.43
C GLY A 85 6.17 -14.79 -13.01
N SER A 86 7.14 -14.08 -12.43
CA SER A 86 7.08 -13.59 -11.05
C SER A 86 7.36 -12.10 -10.99
N GLY A 87 6.76 -11.39 -10.04
CA GLY A 87 6.95 -9.95 -9.91
C GLY A 87 6.18 -9.16 -10.95
N GLY A 88 4.85 -9.06 -10.84
CA GLY A 88 4.03 -8.38 -11.85
C GLY A 88 4.40 -6.91 -12.02
N ALA A 89 4.66 -6.18 -10.93
CA ALA A 89 5.25 -4.86 -10.99
C ALA A 89 6.78 -4.92 -10.98
N GLY A 90 7.36 -5.71 -10.07
CA GLY A 90 8.81 -5.75 -9.93
C GLY A 90 9.34 -7.07 -9.41
N HIS A 91 10.59 -7.33 -9.78
CA HIS A 91 11.43 -8.41 -9.24
C HIS A 91 12.74 -7.81 -8.70
N LEU A 92 13.02 -8.02 -7.42
CA LEU A 92 14.25 -7.54 -6.80
C LEU A 92 15.09 -8.73 -6.34
N VAL A 93 16.36 -8.75 -6.74
CA VAL A 93 17.34 -9.74 -6.31
C VAL A 93 18.37 -9.03 -5.43
N ILE A 94 18.30 -9.27 -4.12
CA ILE A 94 19.15 -8.62 -3.12
C ILE A 94 20.25 -9.59 -2.71
N GLN A 95 21.47 -9.34 -3.17
CA GLN A 95 22.64 -10.20 -2.95
C GLN A 95 23.56 -9.60 -1.89
N GLY A 96 23.02 -9.38 -0.69
CA GLY A 96 23.74 -8.73 0.42
C GLY A 96 23.56 -7.21 0.50
N GLY A 97 23.02 -6.59 -0.55
CA GLY A 97 22.86 -5.14 -0.63
C GLY A 97 21.76 -4.55 0.26
N THR A 98 21.60 -3.24 0.17
CA THR A 98 20.57 -2.50 0.92
C THR A 98 19.50 -1.94 0.00
N VAL A 99 18.25 -2.28 0.26
CA VAL A 99 17.09 -1.81 -0.51
C VAL A 99 16.10 -1.11 0.40
N ASN A 100 15.70 0.10 0.02
CA ASN A 100 14.67 0.88 0.68
C ASN A 100 13.55 1.21 -0.31
N ILE A 101 12.31 0.90 0.05
CA ILE A 101 11.11 1.25 -0.70
C ILE A 101 10.22 2.09 0.21
N MET A 102 9.95 3.34 -0.17
CA MET A 102 9.26 4.29 0.69
C MET A 102 8.13 5.01 -0.04
N ASP A 103 7.01 5.25 0.63
CA ASP A 103 5.96 6.16 0.10
C ASP A 103 5.57 5.81 -1.36
N THR A 104 5.47 4.52 -1.65
CA THR A 104 5.30 3.97 -3.01
C THR A 104 4.01 3.18 -3.11
N VAL A 105 3.40 3.15 -4.30
CA VAL A 105 2.17 2.38 -4.56
C VAL A 105 2.44 1.30 -5.59
N PHE A 106 1.99 0.08 -5.29
CA PHE A 106 1.92 -1.05 -6.20
C PHE A 106 0.46 -1.48 -6.35
N ASP A 107 -0.18 -1.12 -7.45
CA ASP A 107 -1.60 -1.40 -7.68
C ASP A 107 -1.89 -2.16 -8.97
N ASP A 108 -2.88 -3.05 -8.93
CA ASP A 108 -3.40 -3.73 -10.12
C ASP A 108 -2.33 -4.52 -10.91
N ASN A 109 -1.25 -4.93 -10.26
CA ASN A 109 -0.18 -5.66 -10.92
C ASN A 109 -0.42 -7.17 -10.85
N ARG A 110 -0.05 -7.87 -11.93
CA ARG A 110 -0.39 -9.29 -12.11
C ARG A 110 0.80 -10.16 -12.45
N ALA A 111 1.08 -11.14 -11.60
CA ALA A 111 2.07 -12.18 -11.86
C ALA A 111 1.41 -13.51 -12.24
N GLY A 112 2.05 -14.26 -13.11
CA GLY A 112 1.67 -15.63 -13.42
C GLY A 112 1.82 -16.54 -12.20
N LYS A 113 2.90 -16.36 -11.43
CA LYS A 113 3.29 -17.27 -10.34
C LYS A 113 3.14 -16.66 -8.96
N ILE A 114 3.99 -15.68 -8.61
CA ILE A 114 4.09 -15.07 -7.26
C ILE A 114 4.46 -13.59 -7.36
N GLY A 115 4.19 -12.82 -6.30
CA GLY A 115 4.57 -11.41 -6.24
C GLY A 115 3.84 -10.58 -7.29
N GLY A 116 2.51 -10.61 -7.31
CA GLY A 116 1.72 -9.80 -8.24
C GLY A 116 2.15 -8.34 -8.24
N GLY A 117 2.27 -7.73 -7.07
CA GLY A 117 2.94 -6.44 -6.90
C GLY A 117 4.46 -6.61 -7.00
N LEU A 118 5.06 -7.14 -5.94
CA LEU A 118 6.52 -7.26 -5.83
C LEU A 118 6.94 -8.68 -5.47
N TYR A 119 7.91 -9.21 -6.21
CA TYR A 119 8.66 -10.40 -5.83
C TYR A 119 10.08 -9.97 -5.40
N VAL A 120 10.52 -10.43 -4.24
CA VAL A 120 11.87 -10.19 -3.72
C VAL A 120 12.54 -11.51 -3.42
N GLU A 121 13.71 -11.71 -4.01
CA GLU A 121 14.65 -12.76 -3.65
C GLU A 121 15.78 -12.16 -2.82
N MET A 122 15.93 -12.64 -1.58
CA MET A 122 16.99 -12.24 -0.66
C MET A 122 18.05 -13.34 -0.55
N GLN A 123 19.25 -13.01 -0.98
CA GLN A 123 20.49 -13.77 -0.82
C GLN A 123 21.43 -13.06 0.19
N GLY A 124 20.85 -12.35 1.16
CA GLY A 124 21.55 -11.54 2.17
C GLY A 124 21.02 -10.10 2.24
N GLY A 125 21.61 -9.29 3.12
CA GLY A 125 21.42 -7.84 3.12
C GLY A 125 20.14 -7.36 3.81
N SER A 126 19.64 -6.18 3.41
CA SER A 126 18.48 -5.55 4.05
C SER A 126 17.45 -5.04 3.05
N LEU A 127 16.19 -5.25 3.39
CA LEU A 127 15.04 -4.68 2.73
C LEU A 127 14.17 -3.93 3.75
N MET A 128 14.02 -2.62 3.56
CA MET A 128 13.02 -1.83 4.27
C MET A 128 11.90 -1.42 3.31
N ILE A 129 10.66 -1.68 3.69
CA ILE A 129 9.48 -1.17 3.00
C ILE A 129 8.69 -0.33 4.00
N LYS A 130 8.53 0.96 3.70
CA LYS A 130 7.92 1.93 4.61
C LYS A 130 6.83 2.76 3.93
N SER A 131 5.69 2.94 4.59
CA SER A 131 4.59 3.80 4.10
C SER A 131 4.15 3.45 2.67
N THR A 132 4.21 2.16 2.30
CA THR A 132 3.94 1.68 0.94
C THR A 132 2.57 1.00 0.89
N LEU A 133 1.87 1.14 -0.23
CA LEU A 133 0.58 0.48 -0.48
C LEU A 133 0.74 -0.61 -1.54
N PHE A 134 0.26 -1.81 -1.24
CA PHE A 134 0.03 -2.89 -2.21
C PHE A 134 -1.47 -3.13 -2.33
N ALA A 135 -2.06 -2.74 -3.47
CA ALA A 135 -3.50 -2.80 -3.70
C ALA A 135 -3.86 -3.64 -4.94
N ASN A 136 -4.95 -4.42 -4.90
CA ASN A 136 -5.52 -5.07 -6.09
C ASN A 136 -4.54 -5.96 -6.90
N ASN A 137 -3.44 -6.43 -6.29
CA ASN A 137 -2.46 -7.22 -7.02
C ASN A 137 -2.87 -8.70 -7.04
N GLU A 138 -2.44 -9.40 -8.09
CA GLU A 138 -2.85 -10.77 -8.39
C GLU A 138 -1.66 -11.70 -8.65
N SER A 139 -1.71 -12.93 -8.14
CA SER A 139 -0.85 -14.03 -8.60
C SER A 139 -1.69 -15.28 -8.95
N THR A 140 -1.33 -15.99 -10.03
CA THR A 140 -2.24 -17.00 -10.62
C THR A 140 -1.96 -18.47 -10.30
N THR A 141 -0.81 -18.85 -9.71
CA THR A 141 -0.55 -20.26 -9.36
C THR A 141 -0.98 -20.65 -7.94
N SER A 142 -1.70 -21.78 -7.85
CA SER A 142 -2.09 -22.52 -6.64
C SER A 142 -0.99 -23.55 -6.27
N PRO A 143 -0.75 -23.95 -5.00
CA PRO A 143 -1.66 -23.90 -3.85
C PRO A 143 -1.46 -22.63 -3.02
N GLY A 144 -2.40 -21.69 -3.18
CA GLY A 144 -2.44 -20.45 -2.43
C GLY A 144 -1.99 -19.28 -3.30
N THR A 145 -2.94 -18.40 -3.59
CA THR A 145 -2.76 -17.04 -4.15
C THR A 145 -1.91 -16.12 -3.25
N ALA A 146 -1.20 -16.71 -2.30
CA ALA A 146 -0.44 -16.05 -1.28
C ALA A 146 0.79 -15.38 -1.91
N GLY A 147 1.05 -14.15 -1.48
CA GLY A 147 2.10 -13.28 -1.98
C GLY A 147 1.67 -12.48 -3.21
N SER A 148 0.36 -12.35 -3.45
CA SER A 148 -0.16 -11.53 -4.56
C SER A 148 0.28 -10.07 -4.44
N GLY A 149 0.27 -9.47 -3.26
CA GLY A 149 0.82 -8.12 -3.04
C GLY A 149 2.34 -8.11 -2.99
N LEU A 150 2.91 -8.84 -2.03
CA LEU A 150 4.34 -8.96 -1.80
C LEU A 150 4.69 -10.41 -1.50
N TYR A 151 5.70 -10.92 -2.21
CA TYR A 151 6.32 -12.20 -1.92
C TYR A 151 7.81 -11.99 -1.68
N VAL A 152 8.32 -12.38 -0.51
CA VAL A 152 9.74 -12.35 -0.18
C VAL A 152 10.22 -13.76 0.10
N GLU A 153 11.27 -14.18 -0.60
CA GLU A 153 11.97 -15.43 -0.37
C GLU A 153 13.38 -15.14 0.13
N ASN A 154 13.77 -15.70 1.27
CA ASN A 154 15.17 -15.79 1.67
C ASN A 154 15.75 -17.12 1.16
N SER A 155 16.65 -17.05 0.19
CA SER A 155 17.24 -18.19 -0.50
C SER A 155 18.58 -18.68 0.09
N GLY A 156 19.04 -18.12 1.22
CA GLY A 156 20.06 -18.83 2.03
C GLY A 156 21.10 -18.01 2.78
N ALA A 157 20.86 -16.74 3.09
CA ALA A 157 21.79 -15.96 3.91
C ALA A 157 21.26 -15.77 5.35
N GLU A 158 22.15 -15.94 6.34
CA GLU A 158 21.83 -15.82 7.78
C GLU A 158 21.55 -14.38 8.21
N ASP A 159 21.93 -13.39 7.39
CA ASP A 159 21.91 -11.95 7.71
C ASP A 159 20.84 -11.15 6.93
N ALA A 160 19.99 -11.81 6.15
CA ALA A 160 18.90 -11.15 5.44
C ALA A 160 17.86 -10.57 6.42
N THR A 161 17.59 -9.28 6.30
CA THR A 161 16.63 -8.55 7.16
C THR A 161 15.50 -7.92 6.35
N LEU A 162 14.26 -8.11 6.79
CA LEU A 162 13.07 -7.46 6.23
C LEU A 162 12.41 -6.61 7.30
N HIS A 163 12.23 -5.32 7.01
CA HIS A 163 11.53 -4.38 7.87
C HIS A 163 10.33 -3.79 7.13
N LEU A 164 9.12 -4.05 7.62
CA LEU A 164 7.88 -3.45 7.11
C LEU A 164 7.39 -2.41 8.12
N VAL A 165 7.20 -1.16 7.69
CA VAL A 165 6.77 -0.06 8.58
C VAL A 165 5.63 0.69 7.93
N ASN A 166 4.45 0.74 8.56
CA ASN A 166 3.29 1.47 8.02
C ASN A 166 2.85 1.04 6.60
N THR A 167 3.24 -0.16 6.17
CA THR A 167 2.89 -0.74 4.86
C THR A 167 1.49 -1.34 4.90
N THR A 168 0.71 -1.12 3.85
CA THR A 168 -0.69 -1.57 3.76
C THR A 168 -0.89 -2.51 2.58
N PHE A 169 -1.62 -3.61 2.82
CA PHE A 169 -2.03 -4.57 1.81
C PHE A 169 -3.56 -4.58 1.76
N THR A 170 -4.15 -4.24 0.61
CA THR A 170 -5.61 -4.24 0.45
C THR A 170 -6.01 -4.89 -0.87
N ASN A 171 -7.13 -5.62 -0.88
CA ASN A 171 -7.72 -6.20 -2.10
C ASN A 171 -6.78 -7.04 -2.98
N ASN A 172 -5.65 -7.52 -2.47
CA ASN A 172 -4.80 -8.46 -3.18
C ASN A 172 -5.42 -9.87 -3.10
N ILE A 173 -5.27 -10.69 -4.15
CA ILE A 173 -5.90 -12.04 -4.19
C ILE A 173 -5.38 -12.97 -3.07
N GLY A 174 -4.20 -12.71 -2.52
CA GLY A 174 -3.75 -13.36 -1.30
C GLY A 174 -2.86 -12.50 -0.42
N ALA A 175 -2.79 -12.90 0.85
CA ALA A 175 -1.97 -12.26 1.87
C ALA A 175 -0.49 -12.25 1.47
N PRO A 176 0.33 -11.26 1.90
CA PRO A 176 1.76 -11.28 1.64
C PRO A 176 2.41 -12.58 2.14
N GLN A 177 3.53 -12.97 1.54
CA GLN A 177 4.26 -14.19 1.87
C GLN A 177 5.72 -13.91 2.15
N PHE A 178 6.24 -14.60 3.16
CA PHE A 178 7.61 -14.51 3.63
C PHE A 178 8.12 -15.93 3.83
N GLN A 179 8.90 -16.44 2.87
CA GLN A 179 9.43 -17.80 2.91
C GLN A 179 10.91 -17.82 3.23
N THR A 180 11.31 -18.84 3.99
CA THR A 180 12.71 -19.20 4.22
C THR A 180 12.94 -20.57 3.63
N SER A 181 13.80 -20.70 2.62
CA SER A 181 13.94 -21.97 1.89
C SER A 181 14.93 -22.97 2.52
N GLN A 182 15.65 -22.60 3.60
CA GLN A 182 16.60 -23.50 4.29
C GLN A 182 16.55 -23.41 5.83
N THR A 183 16.86 -24.53 6.50
CA THR A 183 17.09 -24.60 7.95
C THR A 183 18.35 -23.81 8.31
N GLY A 184 18.20 -22.68 9.00
CA GLY A 184 19.31 -21.80 9.39
C GLY A 184 19.29 -20.41 8.75
N ALA A 185 18.39 -20.17 7.78
CA ALA A 185 18.15 -18.83 7.24
C ALA A 185 17.75 -17.85 8.37
N GLY A 186 18.30 -16.63 8.31
CA GLY A 186 18.05 -15.58 9.29
C GLY A 186 16.55 -15.35 9.51
N VAL A 187 16.18 -15.04 10.76
CA VAL A 187 14.78 -14.73 11.09
C VAL A 187 14.38 -13.45 10.35
N LEU A 188 13.41 -13.56 9.43
CA LEU A 188 12.71 -12.39 8.88
C LEU A 188 11.96 -11.71 10.03
N ASN A 189 12.60 -10.70 10.63
CA ASN A 189 12.11 -10.04 11.83
C ASN A 189 11.03 -9.02 11.45
N THR A 190 9.79 -9.49 11.30
CA THR A 190 8.62 -8.67 10.92
C THR A 190 8.12 -7.82 12.09
N THR A 191 8.87 -6.81 12.50
CA THR A 191 8.36 -5.80 13.43
C THR A 191 7.39 -4.88 12.68
N ASN A 192 6.11 -4.90 13.07
CA ASN A 192 4.96 -4.19 12.49
C ASN A 192 4.30 -4.82 11.24
N TYR A 193 3.78 -6.03 11.46
CA TYR A 193 2.63 -6.54 10.71
C TYR A 193 1.37 -5.84 11.22
N ASP A 194 0.86 -4.82 10.53
CA ASP A 194 -0.48 -4.31 10.82
C ASP A 194 -1.46 -5.39 10.32
N GLN A 195 -1.78 -6.33 11.22
CA GLN A 195 -2.82 -7.31 10.97
C GLN A 195 -4.09 -6.51 10.70
N GLN A 196 -4.55 -6.46 9.46
CA GLN A 196 -5.98 -6.41 9.25
C GLN A 196 -6.54 -7.67 9.89
N VAL A 197 -6.96 -7.52 11.15
CA VAL A 197 -7.72 -8.54 11.86
C VAL A 197 -9.03 -8.70 11.12
N PHE A 198 -9.12 -9.69 10.25
CA PHE A 198 -10.40 -10.25 9.85
C PHE A 198 -10.95 -11.00 11.07
N VAL A 199 -11.70 -10.31 11.92
CA VAL A 199 -12.53 -10.98 12.92
C VAL A 199 -13.67 -11.66 12.14
N PRO A 200 -13.82 -13.00 12.20
CA PRO A 200 -15.01 -13.63 11.65
C PRO A 200 -16.25 -13.06 12.35
N LEU A 201 -17.27 -12.70 11.57
CA LEU A 201 -18.59 -12.29 12.05
C LEU A 201 -19.08 -13.30 13.10
N ASN A 202 -19.08 -12.88 14.37
CA ASN A 202 -19.84 -13.59 15.40
C ASN A 202 -21.08 -12.76 15.73
N THR A 203 -22.18 -13.18 15.12
CA THR A 203 -23.54 -12.71 15.40
C THR A 203 -23.96 -13.18 16.79
N ASN A 204 -23.89 -12.29 17.78
CA ASN A 204 -24.86 -12.09 18.87
C ASN A 204 -24.16 -11.51 20.10
N MET A 205 -24.46 -10.25 20.41
CA MET A 205 -24.80 -9.83 21.78
C MET A 205 -25.77 -8.64 21.68
N ALA A 206 -26.94 -8.77 22.31
CA ALA A 206 -27.88 -7.67 22.54
C ALA A 206 -27.48 -6.98 23.86
N THR A 207 -27.08 -5.70 23.90
CA THR A 207 -27.86 -4.46 24.21
C THR A 207 -26.86 -3.45 24.81
N PRO A 208 -27.03 -2.09 24.80
CA PRO A 208 -28.21 -1.28 24.51
C PRO A 208 -28.08 -0.33 23.28
N SER A 209 -29.20 0.29 22.91
CA SER A 209 -29.43 1.14 21.73
C SER A 209 -28.74 2.51 21.79
N LEU A 210 -27.43 2.56 21.56
CA LEU A 210 -26.78 3.81 21.16
C LEU A 210 -26.72 3.88 19.63
N GLU A 211 -27.14 4.99 19.05
CA GLU A 211 -26.95 5.25 17.61
C GLU A 211 -25.44 5.23 17.31
N TYR A 212 -25.03 4.51 16.27
CA TYR A 212 -23.63 4.41 15.84
C TYR A 212 -23.46 4.72 14.36
N ALA A 213 -22.24 5.11 14.00
CA ALA A 213 -21.76 5.22 12.63
C ALA A 213 -20.38 4.57 12.51
N ARG A 214 -20.22 3.61 11.60
CA ARG A 214 -18.96 2.88 11.44
C ARG A 214 -18.49 2.95 10.00
N ILE A 215 -17.33 3.55 9.75
CA ILE A 215 -16.63 3.44 8.47
C ILE A 215 -16.19 1.99 8.29
N LEU A 216 -16.59 1.41 7.16
CA LEU A 216 -16.31 0.04 6.73
C LEU A 216 -15.08 0.00 5.81
N SER A 217 -15.01 0.91 4.83
CA SER A 217 -13.88 1.05 3.92
C SER A 217 -13.72 2.49 3.43
N VAL A 218 -12.53 2.82 2.97
CA VAL A 218 -12.20 4.10 2.33
C VAL A 218 -11.42 3.80 1.06
N GLU A 219 -11.94 4.27 -0.07
CA GLU A 219 -11.35 4.08 -1.40
C GLU A 219 -11.20 5.44 -2.09
N LEU A 220 -10.46 5.49 -3.20
CA LEU A 220 -10.41 6.65 -4.09
C LEU A 220 -11.11 6.31 -5.39
N ASP A 221 -11.97 7.22 -5.87
CA ASP A 221 -12.51 7.12 -7.23
C ASP A 221 -11.47 7.56 -8.27
N SER A 222 -11.82 7.44 -9.56
CA SER A 222 -10.95 7.83 -10.67
C SER A 222 -10.61 9.32 -10.73
N ASN A 223 -11.28 10.17 -9.95
CA ASN A 223 -11.02 11.60 -9.82
C ASN A 223 -10.32 11.95 -8.49
N TYR A 224 -9.84 10.95 -7.74
CA TYR A 224 -9.23 11.10 -6.42
C TYR A 224 -10.18 11.70 -5.37
N ASN A 225 -11.48 11.42 -5.46
CA ASN A 225 -12.41 11.65 -4.37
C ASN A 225 -12.44 10.44 -3.43
N TYR A 226 -12.53 10.69 -2.13
CA TYR A 226 -12.70 9.62 -1.17
C TYR A 226 -14.11 9.04 -1.27
N LEU A 227 -14.22 7.72 -1.46
CA LEU A 227 -15.43 6.94 -1.32
C LEU A 227 -15.42 6.29 0.07
N ILE A 228 -16.13 6.89 1.03
CA ILE A 228 -16.16 6.43 2.42
C ILE A 228 -17.42 5.60 2.63
N HIS A 229 -17.28 4.29 2.63
CA HIS A 229 -18.39 3.38 2.91
C HIS A 229 -18.58 3.24 4.41
N PHE A 230 -19.81 3.38 4.87
CA PHE A 230 -20.14 3.28 6.30
C PHE A 230 -21.46 2.55 6.55
N ASP A 231 -21.65 2.13 7.79
CA ASP A 231 -22.89 1.54 8.32
C ASP A 231 -23.40 2.33 9.53
N THR A 232 -24.72 2.40 9.68
CA THR A 232 -25.42 3.05 10.80
C THR A 232 -26.62 2.22 11.22
N ASN A 233 -26.92 2.16 12.52
CA ASN A 233 -28.17 1.58 13.02
C ASN A 233 -29.37 2.54 13.01
N PHE A 234 -29.22 3.70 12.36
CA PHE A 234 -30.24 4.72 12.15
C PHE A 234 -30.12 5.28 10.73
N THR A 235 -31.09 6.08 10.29
CA THR A 235 -31.00 6.80 9.01
C THR A 235 -30.58 8.25 9.27
N PRO A 236 -29.37 8.66 8.83
CA PRO A 236 -28.92 10.04 8.99
C PRO A 236 -29.87 11.05 8.34
N ASN A 237 -30.08 12.19 9.00
CA ASN A 237 -30.86 13.32 8.49
C ASN A 237 -30.30 14.61 9.07
N THR A 238 -29.93 15.55 8.20
CA THR A 238 -29.29 16.82 8.59
C THR A 238 -30.18 17.73 9.46
N ALA A 239 -31.50 17.52 9.47
CA ALA A 239 -32.44 18.21 10.35
C ALA A 239 -32.64 17.50 11.71
N ALA A 240 -32.04 16.34 11.91
CA ALA A 240 -32.12 15.51 13.12
C ALA A 240 -30.74 14.91 13.44
N THR A 241 -30.67 13.64 13.85
CA THR A 241 -29.39 12.93 14.03
C THR A 241 -28.70 12.72 12.67
N HIS A 242 -27.44 13.11 12.57
CA HIS A 242 -26.64 13.00 11.35
C HIS A 242 -25.17 12.66 11.64
N LEU A 243 -24.32 12.69 10.62
CA LEU A 243 -22.92 12.29 10.70
C LEU A 243 -21.99 13.46 10.44
N HIS A 244 -20.88 13.51 11.17
CA HIS A 244 -19.76 14.39 10.86
C HIS A 244 -18.54 13.56 10.47
N PHE A 245 -18.00 13.83 9.28
CA PHE A 245 -16.75 13.25 8.79
C PHE A 245 -15.61 14.25 8.97
N PHE A 246 -14.44 13.79 9.42
CA PHE A 246 -13.29 14.66 9.68
C PHE A 246 -11.98 13.89 9.65
N PHE A 247 -10.88 14.60 9.38
CA PHE A 247 -9.54 14.03 9.47
C PHE A 247 -9.08 13.92 10.92
N ASP A 248 -8.19 12.97 11.22
CA ASP A 248 -7.60 12.79 12.56
C ASP A 248 -6.72 13.96 13.06
N THR A 249 -6.48 14.95 12.20
CA THR A 249 -5.95 16.26 12.59
C THR A 249 -6.97 17.10 13.38
N VAL A 250 -8.23 16.67 13.45
CA VAL A 250 -9.30 17.27 14.23
C VAL A 250 -9.58 16.41 15.46
N ALA A 251 -9.45 16.99 16.65
CA ALA A 251 -9.88 16.34 17.87
C ALA A 251 -11.40 16.08 17.86
N GLN A 252 -11.83 14.92 18.35
CA GLN A 252 -13.22 14.47 18.23
C GLN A 252 -14.24 15.44 18.84
N ASP A 253 -13.88 16.11 19.93
CA ASP A 253 -14.68 17.13 20.61
C ASP A 253 -14.79 18.43 19.80
N GLN A 254 -13.87 18.68 18.87
CA GLN A 254 -13.89 19.81 17.95
C GLN A 254 -14.67 19.51 16.65
N ALA A 255 -14.98 18.25 16.38
CA ALA A 255 -15.62 17.79 15.14
C ALA A 255 -17.13 18.12 15.05
N GLY A 256 -17.59 19.20 15.70
CA GLY A 256 -18.95 19.76 15.66
C GLY A 256 -19.01 21.24 16.00
N ILE A 257 -17.85 21.84 16.24
CA ILE A 257 -17.71 23.26 16.57
C ILE A 257 -17.46 24.00 15.25
N PRO A 258 -18.23 25.04 14.92
CA PRO A 258 -18.01 25.81 13.69
C PRO A 258 -16.59 26.38 13.62
N ALA A 259 -15.86 26.03 12.55
CA ALA A 259 -14.54 26.57 12.22
C ALA A 259 -14.55 27.16 10.79
N SER A 260 -13.67 28.12 10.49
CA SER A 260 -13.52 28.71 9.15
C SER A 260 -12.05 28.70 8.71
N PRO A 261 -11.68 27.90 7.68
CA PRO A 261 -12.51 26.90 7.02
C PRO A 261 -12.91 25.74 7.96
N SER A 262 -14.06 25.11 7.70
CA SER A 262 -14.53 23.98 8.52
C SER A 262 -13.56 22.81 8.39
N ASN A 263 -13.16 22.25 9.52
CA ASN A 263 -12.27 21.09 9.61
C ASN A 263 -13.02 19.74 9.61
N TRP A 264 -14.36 19.77 9.56
CA TRP A 264 -15.25 18.63 9.44
C TRP A 264 -16.36 18.88 8.40
N LYS A 265 -16.98 17.82 7.89
CA LYS A 265 -18.10 17.87 6.92
C LYS A 265 -19.33 17.16 7.47
N LEU A 266 -20.44 17.87 7.45
CA LEU A 266 -21.77 17.37 7.79
C LEU A 266 -22.32 16.46 6.70
N TYR A 267 -22.99 15.37 7.09
CA TYR A 267 -23.62 14.43 6.17
C TYR A 267 -24.87 13.78 6.75
N GLY A 268 -25.95 13.78 5.96
CA GLY A 268 -27.21 13.11 6.28
C GLY A 268 -27.71 12.20 5.16
N GLY A 269 -26.79 11.69 4.33
CA GLY A 269 -27.11 10.79 3.21
C GLY A 269 -26.84 9.32 3.52
N ALA A 270 -27.11 8.45 2.55
CA ALA A 270 -26.74 7.05 2.58
C ALA A 270 -25.26 6.84 2.20
N SER A 271 -24.66 5.74 2.64
CA SER A 271 -23.32 5.33 2.20
C SER A 271 -23.23 5.16 0.67
N PRO A 272 -22.12 5.57 0.00
CA PRO A 272 -20.90 6.15 0.58
C PRO A 272 -20.96 7.67 0.74
N PHE A 273 -20.17 8.20 1.68
CA PHE A 273 -19.86 9.61 1.75
C PHE A 273 -18.73 9.96 0.77
N THR A 274 -18.94 11.00 -0.05
CA THR A 274 -18.01 11.45 -1.10
C THR A 274 -17.58 12.91 -0.96
N GLY A 275 -17.77 13.47 0.23
CA GLY A 275 -17.61 14.91 0.44
C GLY A 275 -16.17 15.39 0.47
N TYR A 276 -15.16 14.51 0.60
CA TYR A 276 -13.74 14.89 0.59
C TYR A 276 -13.02 14.41 -0.67
N SER A 277 -12.14 15.26 -1.20
CA SER A 277 -11.13 14.85 -2.18
C SER A 277 -9.78 14.61 -1.53
N PHE A 278 -8.87 13.92 -2.24
CA PHE A 278 -7.48 13.77 -1.83
C PHE A 278 -6.81 15.13 -1.51
N ARG A 279 -7.19 16.20 -2.22
CA ARG A 279 -6.66 17.56 -1.99
C ARG A 279 -7.14 18.19 -0.69
N ASP A 280 -8.25 17.70 -0.13
CA ASP A 280 -8.76 18.19 1.15
C ASP A 280 -7.98 17.61 2.34
N ARG A 281 -7.16 16.57 2.13
CA ARG A 281 -6.32 15.95 3.16
C ARG A 281 -5.33 16.99 3.69
N PRO A 282 -5.32 17.29 4.99
CA PRO A 282 -4.36 18.24 5.55
C PRO A 282 -2.92 17.75 5.41
N PHE A 283 -2.06 18.57 4.80
CA PHE A 283 -0.62 18.35 4.63
C PHE A 283 0.20 19.09 5.70
N THR A 284 -0.05 18.79 6.98
CA THR A 284 0.87 19.21 8.05
C THR A 284 2.11 18.30 8.09
N ALA A 285 3.07 18.54 8.98
CA ALA A 285 4.34 17.79 9.03
C ALA A 285 4.22 16.26 9.13
N THR A 286 3.06 15.72 9.54
CA THR A 286 2.75 14.28 9.55
C THR A 286 1.62 13.89 8.60
N GLY A 287 0.91 14.87 8.01
CA GLY A 287 -0.34 14.64 7.29
C GLY A 287 -1.46 14.09 8.18
N ALA A 288 -2.71 14.13 7.68
CA ALA A 288 -3.78 13.31 8.26
C ALA A 288 -3.55 11.83 7.90
N GLU A 289 -3.57 10.92 8.86
CA GLU A 289 -3.37 9.48 8.62
C GLU A 289 -4.70 8.73 8.50
N LYS A 290 -5.75 9.27 9.12
CA LYS A 290 -7.06 8.63 9.22
C LYS A 290 -8.18 9.62 8.93
N ILE A 291 -9.31 9.06 8.54
CA ILE A 291 -10.60 9.73 8.48
C ILE A 291 -11.55 9.09 9.49
N CYS A 292 -12.30 9.95 10.17
CA CYS A 292 -13.17 9.60 11.28
C CYS A 292 -14.61 9.94 10.96
N VAL A 293 -15.54 9.22 11.58
CA VAL A 293 -16.97 9.54 11.61
C VAL A 293 -17.47 9.55 13.05
N LEU A 294 -18.35 10.50 13.38
CA LEU A 294 -19.11 10.51 14.64
C LEU A 294 -20.57 10.85 14.36
N VAL A 295 -21.45 10.36 15.24
CA VAL A 295 -22.86 10.74 15.25
C VAL A 295 -22.99 12.12 15.91
N ALA A 296 -23.74 13.00 15.25
CA ALA A 296 -24.03 14.36 15.71
C ALA A 296 -25.53 14.54 15.97
N ASN A 297 -25.85 15.35 16.97
CA ASN A 297 -27.21 15.83 17.24
C ASN A 297 -27.62 16.91 16.23
N ALA A 298 -28.91 17.26 16.22
CA ALA A 298 -29.45 18.31 15.36
C ALA A 298 -28.80 19.70 15.58
N ASP A 299 -28.23 19.94 16.76
CA ASP A 299 -27.50 21.17 17.11
C ASP A 299 -25.99 21.10 16.81
N HIS A 300 -25.55 20.08 16.07
CA HIS A 300 -24.15 19.78 15.71
C HIS A 300 -23.25 19.34 16.88
N SER A 301 -23.78 19.21 18.09
CA SER A 301 -23.02 18.62 19.19
C SER A 301 -22.71 17.14 18.93
N ILE A 302 -21.50 16.73 19.28
CA ILE A 302 -20.97 15.41 18.95
C ILE A 302 -21.24 14.41 20.06
N ARG A 303 -21.64 13.20 19.66
CA ARG A 303 -21.76 12.07 20.57
C ARG A 303 -20.46 11.27 20.52
N LEU A 304 -19.66 11.41 21.56
CA LEU A 304 -18.42 10.62 21.70
C LEU A 304 -18.74 9.13 21.74
N ASP A 305 -17.76 8.31 21.35
CA ASP A 305 -17.84 6.84 21.33
C ASP A 305 -18.92 6.25 20.39
N THR A 306 -19.46 7.04 19.45
CA THR A 306 -20.48 6.59 18.48
C THR A 306 -19.91 6.23 17.11
N GLY A 307 -18.60 6.37 16.88
CA GLY A 307 -17.99 6.00 15.62
C GLY A 307 -16.51 5.65 15.70
N ASN A 308 -15.87 5.59 14.54
CA ASN A 308 -14.49 5.12 14.40
C ASN A 308 -13.69 5.98 13.42
N CYS A 309 -12.37 5.79 13.48
CA CYS A 309 -11.42 6.30 12.49
C CYS A 309 -10.81 5.15 11.69
N VAL A 310 -10.65 5.32 10.39
CA VAL A 310 -10.05 4.36 9.47
C VAL A 310 -8.91 5.04 8.72
N LYS A 311 -7.83 4.30 8.49
CA LYS A 311 -6.65 4.80 7.76
C LYS A 311 -7.05 5.22 6.35
N LEU A 312 -6.55 6.37 5.91
CA LEU A 312 -6.72 6.84 4.54
C LEU A 312 -5.79 6.08 3.59
N PRO A 313 -6.22 5.81 2.33
CA PRO A 313 -5.31 5.37 1.28
C PRO A 313 -4.26 6.43 0.94
#